data_AF-A0A2G9PUV0-F1
#
_entry.id   AF-A0A2G9PUV0-F1
#
_cell.length_a   1.000
_cell.length_b   1.000
_cell.length_c   1.000
_cell.angle_alpha   90.00
_cell.angle_beta   90.00
_cell.angle_gamma   90.00
#
_symmetry.space_group_name_H-M   'P 1'
#
loop_
_entity.id
_entity.type
_entity.pdbx_description
1 polymer ?
#
loop_
_entity_poly.entity_id
_entity_poly.type
_entity_poly.pdbx_seq_one_letter_code
_entity_poly.pdbx_strand_id
1 'polypeptide(L)'
;PALRTIKESWKTLRKNKTHLGVPFIFDVCSVLLFYLLLWFFFAPIINNILNDILITGQAAQNDLDIASMITFDGHVNTLLMVLGMFISVLFIFWSLIQGYLWRFTSDMVGKEAKTWPYIFRFSLVTFIFIVPATAIMLAGAKLTFGHLAQVQLVLIAITGIIISIMIHFMLVSYTCITIKTGIVPDIMHTLGKGVYLGSRYLAGYLVAYLFLGLLLFLIDNVLNIFGSLNSYLYLISGIILVFTTIAFFRIYLIQFKKNIFRI
;
A
#
# COMPACT_ATOMS: atom_id res chain seq x y z
N PRO A 1 9.90 -9.74 -23.65
CA PRO A 1 10.47 -9.32 -22.33
C PRO A 1 9.65 -9.82 -21.13
N ALA A 2 8.35 -9.52 -21.04
CA ALA A 2 7.50 -9.90 -19.91
C ALA A 2 7.43 -11.43 -19.66
N LEU A 3 7.14 -12.23 -20.69
CA LEU A 3 7.12 -13.71 -20.61
C LEU A 3 8.45 -14.31 -20.11
N ARG A 4 9.58 -13.77 -20.58
CA ARG A 4 10.91 -14.17 -20.12
C ARG A 4 11.09 -13.87 -18.64
N THR A 5 10.69 -12.69 -18.19
CA THR A 5 10.74 -12.29 -16.77
C THR A 5 9.86 -13.17 -15.89
N ILE A 6 8.66 -13.56 -16.35
CA ILE A 6 7.80 -14.52 -15.62
C ILE A 6 8.56 -15.84 -15.44
N LYS A 7 9.15 -16.39 -16.51
CA LYS A 7 9.90 -17.65 -16.47
C LYS A 7 11.12 -17.57 -15.53
N GLU A 8 11.85 -16.45 -15.54
CA GLU A 8 13.00 -16.22 -14.66
C GLU A 8 12.58 -16.03 -13.19
N SER A 9 11.44 -15.39 -12.94
CA SER A 9 10.85 -15.23 -11.60
C SER A 9 10.49 -16.59 -11.01
N TRP A 10 9.82 -17.44 -11.81
CA TRP A 10 9.55 -18.82 -11.44
C TRP A 10 10.82 -19.64 -11.22
N LYS A 11 11.85 -19.48 -12.06
CA LYS A 11 13.14 -20.16 -11.87
C LYS A 11 13.80 -19.75 -10.55
N THR A 12 13.70 -18.47 -10.18
CA THR A 12 14.25 -17.94 -8.92
C THR A 12 13.54 -18.52 -7.70
N LEU A 13 12.22 -18.69 -7.79
CA LEU A 13 11.42 -19.34 -6.75
C LEU A 13 11.66 -20.85 -6.64
N ARG A 14 11.80 -21.54 -7.77
CA ARG A 14 12.11 -22.98 -7.78
C ARG A 14 13.49 -23.28 -7.20
N LYS A 15 14.46 -22.38 -7.40
CA LYS A 15 15.82 -22.54 -6.88
C LYS A 15 15.87 -22.45 -5.36
N ASN A 16 15.05 -21.58 -4.76
CA ASN A 16 14.94 -21.49 -3.31
C ASN A 16 13.53 -21.04 -2.88
N LYS A 17 12.78 -21.93 -2.23
CA LYS A 17 11.41 -21.65 -1.77
C LYS A 17 11.37 -20.60 -0.65
N THR A 18 12.47 -20.38 0.07
CA THR A 18 12.53 -19.33 1.10
C THR A 18 12.36 -17.93 0.50
N HIS A 19 12.61 -17.78 -0.81
CA HIS A 19 12.38 -16.52 -1.52
C HIS A 19 10.90 -16.10 -1.57
N LEU A 20 9.97 -17.04 -1.40
CA LEU A 20 8.55 -16.77 -1.26
C LEU A 20 8.13 -16.77 0.21
N GLY A 21 8.58 -17.78 0.97
CA GLY A 21 8.12 -18.03 2.33
C GLY A 21 8.51 -16.92 3.33
N VAL A 22 9.72 -16.36 3.21
CA VAL A 22 10.17 -15.33 4.15
C VAL A 22 9.42 -14.00 3.93
N PRO A 23 9.31 -13.46 2.70
CA PRO A 23 8.47 -12.28 2.46
C PRO A 23 7.02 -12.49 2.91
N PHE A 24 6.44 -13.67 2.63
CA PHE A 24 5.11 -14.03 3.10
C PHE A 24 4.97 -13.94 4.63
N ILE A 25 5.88 -14.57 5.39
CA ILE A 25 5.84 -14.55 6.86
C ILE A 25 5.95 -13.11 7.37
N PHE A 26 6.88 -12.32 6.82
CA PHE A 26 7.05 -10.92 7.22
C PHE A 26 5.83 -10.07 6.89
N ASP A 27 5.22 -10.24 5.72
CA ASP A 27 4.00 -9.52 5.34
C ASP A 27 2.84 -9.90 6.29
N VAL A 28 2.64 -11.18 6.60
CA VAL A 28 1.61 -11.65 7.56
C VAL A 28 1.89 -11.14 8.98
N CYS A 29 3.11 -11.30 9.48
CA CYS A 29 3.52 -10.80 10.80
C CYS A 29 3.36 -9.29 10.90
N SER A 30 3.62 -8.54 9.82
CA SER A 30 3.44 -7.10 9.81
C SER A 30 1.97 -6.71 9.99
N VAL A 31 1.05 -7.37 9.28
CA VAL A 31 -0.38 -7.10 9.39
C VAL A 31 -0.92 -7.50 10.77
N LEU A 32 -0.49 -8.64 11.30
CA LEU A 32 -0.85 -9.05 12.65
C LEU A 32 -0.32 -8.10 13.72
N LEU A 33 0.92 -7.63 13.57
CA LEU A 33 1.51 -6.62 14.44
C LEU A 33 0.72 -5.32 14.36
N PHE A 34 0.34 -4.86 13.16
CA PHE A 34 -0.49 -3.66 13.01
C PHE A 34 -1.85 -3.81 13.66
N TYR A 35 -2.50 -4.97 13.50
CA TYR A 35 -3.76 -5.26 14.15
C TYR A 35 -3.63 -5.26 15.68
N LEU A 36 -2.56 -5.86 16.22
CA LEU A 36 -2.28 -5.83 17.66
C LEU A 36 -2.03 -4.41 18.17
N LEU A 37 -1.25 -3.61 17.45
CA LEU A 37 -1.00 -2.21 17.81
C LEU A 37 -2.29 -1.38 17.78
N LEU A 38 -3.14 -1.58 16.76
CA LEU A 38 -4.48 -1.00 16.68
C LEU A 38 -5.34 -1.40 17.88
N TRP A 39 -5.34 -2.67 18.25
CA TRP A 39 -6.17 -3.15 19.35
C TRP A 39 -5.69 -2.60 20.70
N PHE A 40 -4.39 -2.73 21.01
CA PHE A 40 -3.85 -2.36 22.32
C PHE A 40 -3.84 -0.85 22.58
N PHE A 41 -3.41 -0.06 21.60
CA PHE A 41 -3.29 1.39 21.80
C PHE A 41 -4.59 2.13 21.50
N PHE A 42 -5.42 1.59 20.61
CA PHE A 42 -6.49 2.36 19.97
C PHE A 42 -7.89 1.96 20.40
N ALA A 43 -8.15 0.68 20.70
CA ALA A 43 -9.46 0.27 21.20
C ALA A 43 -9.87 1.06 22.47
N PRO A 44 -9.01 1.30 23.47
CA PRO A 44 -9.38 2.08 24.65
C PRO A 44 -9.68 3.55 24.32
N ILE A 45 -8.87 4.18 23.45
CA ILE A 45 -9.00 5.59 23.09
C ILE A 45 -10.27 5.81 22.23
N ILE A 46 -10.48 4.98 21.21
CA ILE A 46 -11.69 5.03 20.38
C ILE A 46 -12.93 4.78 21.23
N ASN A 47 -12.92 3.77 22.11
CA ASN A 47 -14.08 3.46 22.93
C ASN A 47 -14.44 4.60 23.88
N ASN A 48 -13.44 5.25 24.49
CA ASN A 48 -13.68 6.40 25.36
C ASN A 48 -14.22 7.60 24.57
N ILE A 49 -13.60 7.95 23.44
CA ILE A 49 -14.05 9.08 22.62
C ILE A 49 -15.43 8.81 22.00
N LEU A 50 -15.72 7.59 21.55
CA LEU A 50 -17.04 7.22 21.04
C LEU A 50 -18.11 7.31 22.14
N ASN A 51 -17.80 6.88 23.36
CA ASN A 51 -18.71 7.03 24.49
C ASN A 51 -18.96 8.51 24.81
N ASP A 52 -17.92 9.35 24.82
CA ASP A 52 -18.05 10.79 25.06
C ASP A 52 -18.87 11.48 23.96
N ILE A 53 -18.66 11.10 22.68
CA ILE A 53 -19.44 11.57 21.53
C ILE A 53 -20.90 11.11 21.60
N LEU A 54 -21.18 9.88 22.05
CA LEU A 54 -22.54 9.37 22.22
C LEU A 54 -23.28 10.11 23.34
N ILE A 55 -22.62 10.35 24.48
CA ILE A 55 -23.20 11.06 25.63
C ILE A 55 -23.47 12.52 25.29
N THR A 56 -22.48 13.22 24.71
CA THR A 56 -22.62 14.64 24.33
C THR A 56 -23.55 14.84 23.13
N GLY A 57 -23.57 13.89 22.17
CA GLY A 57 -24.49 13.90 21.04
C GLY A 57 -25.95 13.69 21.44
N GLN A 58 -26.23 12.85 22.44
CA GLN A 58 -27.57 12.70 23.00
C GLN A 58 -28.03 13.95 23.77
N ALA A 59 -27.12 14.63 24.49
CA ALA A 59 -27.42 15.89 25.17
C ALA A 59 -27.71 17.02 24.16
N ALA A 60 -26.94 17.11 23.08
CA ALA A 60 -27.10 18.14 22.04
C ALA A 60 -28.37 17.99 21.17
N GLN A 61 -28.99 16.79 21.13
CA GLN A 61 -30.28 16.59 20.48
C GLN A 61 -31.48 16.99 21.36
N ASN A 62 -31.31 16.97 22.69
CA ASN A 62 -32.38 17.25 23.65
C ASN A 62 -32.43 18.72 24.08
N ASP A 63 -31.28 19.41 24.09
CA ASP A 63 -31.20 20.85 24.32
C ASP A 63 -30.66 21.57 23.09
N LEU A 64 -31.39 22.58 22.61
CA LEU A 64 -31.02 23.53 21.55
C LEU A 64 -29.86 24.47 21.98
N ASP A 65 -28.96 23.99 22.82
CA ASP A 65 -27.90 24.78 23.44
C ASP A 65 -26.62 24.72 22.59
N ILE A 66 -26.25 25.87 22.01
CA ILE A 66 -25.10 26.07 21.12
C ILE A 66 -23.80 25.60 21.79
N ALA A 67 -23.71 25.65 23.12
CA ALA A 67 -22.57 25.14 23.88
C ALA A 67 -22.36 23.63 23.69
N SER A 68 -23.44 22.84 23.66
CA SER A 68 -23.38 21.38 23.48
C SER A 68 -22.90 20.99 22.08
N MET A 69 -23.33 21.74 21.04
CA MET A 69 -22.86 21.58 19.66
C MET A 69 -21.36 21.91 19.50
N ILE A 70 -20.89 23.02 20.09
CA ILE A 70 -19.46 23.39 20.07
C ILE A 70 -18.61 22.31 20.75
N THR A 71 -19.11 21.74 21.85
CA THR A 71 -18.41 20.69 22.58
C THR A 71 -18.34 19.39 21.77
N PHE A 72 -19.44 19.01 21.11
CA PHE A 72 -19.50 17.86 20.19
C PHE A 72 -18.52 18.00 19.02
N ASP A 73 -18.52 19.15 18.33
CA ASP A 73 -17.57 19.44 17.24
C ASP A 73 -16.11 19.40 17.72
N GLY A 74 -15.86 19.85 18.96
CA GLY A 74 -14.55 19.72 19.61
C GLY A 74 -14.10 18.26 19.74
N HIS A 75 -14.98 17.37 20.23
CA HIS A 75 -14.68 15.95 20.42
C HIS A 75 -14.47 15.22 19.08
N VAL A 76 -15.27 15.55 18.06
CA VAL A 76 -15.10 15.02 16.69
C VAL A 76 -13.77 15.46 16.09
N ASN A 77 -13.37 16.73 16.24
CA ASN A 77 -12.08 17.21 15.76
C ASN A 77 -10.89 16.56 16.49
N THR A 78 -10.99 16.36 17.81
CA THR A 78 -9.99 15.63 18.59
C THR A 78 -9.88 14.17 18.11
N LEU A 79 -11.00 13.49 17.86
CA LEU A 79 -11.02 12.13 17.31
C LEU A 79 -10.30 12.07 15.95
N LEU A 80 -10.62 13.00 15.04
CA LEU A 80 -10.03 13.06 13.70
C LEU A 80 -8.51 13.35 13.76
N MET A 81 -8.07 14.23 14.66
CA MET A 81 -6.63 14.49 14.86
C MET A 81 -5.90 13.25 15.40
N VAL A 82 -6.46 12.58 16.40
CA VAL A 82 -5.87 11.37 16.99
C VAL A 82 -5.79 10.25 15.96
N LEU A 83 -6.85 10.02 15.19
CA LEU A 83 -6.86 9.08 14.06
C LEU A 83 -5.82 9.46 13.01
N GLY A 84 -5.72 10.74 12.64
CA GLY A 84 -4.77 11.24 11.65
C GLY A 84 -3.30 11.06 12.05
N MET A 85 -2.95 11.39 13.30
CA MET A 85 -1.60 11.15 13.83
C MET A 85 -1.25 9.67 13.81
N PHE A 86 -2.21 8.81 14.19
CA PHE A 86 -1.96 7.39 14.25
C PHE A 86 -1.86 6.71 12.89
N ILE A 87 -2.72 7.06 11.94
CA ILE A 87 -2.59 6.63 10.54
C ILE A 87 -1.21 7.00 10.00
N SER A 88 -0.70 8.18 10.37
CA SER A 88 0.64 8.63 9.99
C SER A 88 1.75 7.75 10.61
N VAL A 89 1.64 7.42 11.90
CA VAL A 89 2.59 6.52 12.59
C VAL A 89 2.56 5.11 11.99
N LEU A 90 1.37 4.54 11.81
CA LEU A 90 1.18 3.24 11.16
C LEU A 90 1.80 3.22 9.77
N PHE A 91 1.56 4.28 9.00
CA PHE A 91 2.12 4.42 7.67
C PHE A 91 3.65 4.47 7.68
N ILE A 92 4.27 5.18 8.62
CA ILE A 92 5.73 5.21 8.77
C ILE A 92 6.26 3.82 9.08
N PHE A 93 5.70 3.14 10.08
CA PHE A 93 6.10 1.77 10.43
C PHE A 93 5.91 0.81 9.25
N TRP A 94 4.79 0.92 8.54
CA TRP A 94 4.49 0.09 7.37
C TRP A 94 5.51 0.33 6.26
N SER A 95 5.86 1.59 6.00
CA SER A 95 6.87 1.94 5.01
C SER A 95 8.26 1.37 5.34
N LEU A 96 8.63 1.34 6.63
CA LEU A 96 9.90 0.79 7.08
C LEU A 96 9.95 -0.73 6.89
N ILE A 97 8.88 -1.43 7.30
CA ILE A 97 8.76 -2.89 7.14
C ILE A 97 8.76 -3.26 5.64
N GLN A 98 7.98 -2.56 4.83
CA GLN A 98 7.95 -2.78 3.39
C GLN A 98 9.30 -2.45 2.74
N GLY A 99 10.00 -1.40 3.19
CA GLY A 99 11.34 -1.09 2.74
C GLY A 99 12.33 -2.22 3.03
N TYR A 100 12.23 -2.85 4.20
CA TYR A 100 13.04 -4.00 4.55
C TYR A 100 12.73 -5.21 3.65
N LEU A 101 11.45 -5.47 3.41
CA LEU A 101 10.99 -6.54 2.52
C LEU A 101 11.44 -6.35 1.06
N TRP A 102 11.37 -5.13 0.55
CA TRP A 102 11.85 -4.77 -0.78
C TRP A 102 13.38 -4.90 -0.90
N ARG A 103 14.13 -4.51 0.13
CA ARG A 103 15.58 -4.77 0.21
C ARG A 103 15.86 -6.26 0.15
N PHE A 104 15.19 -7.03 1.01
CA PHE A 104 15.43 -8.46 1.13
C PHE A 104 15.10 -9.20 -0.18
N THR A 105 14.01 -8.81 -0.84
CA THR A 105 13.65 -9.33 -2.17
C THR A 105 14.66 -8.90 -3.25
N SER A 106 15.23 -7.70 -3.14
CA SER A 106 16.29 -7.23 -4.06
C SER A 106 17.57 -8.07 -3.92
N ASP A 107 17.97 -8.37 -2.68
CA ASP A 107 19.12 -9.25 -2.38
C ASP A 107 18.92 -10.65 -2.98
N MET A 108 17.72 -11.23 -2.88
CA MET A 108 17.40 -12.53 -3.50
C MET A 108 17.58 -12.57 -5.02
N VAL A 109 17.36 -11.44 -5.69
CA VAL A 109 17.53 -11.31 -7.14
C VAL A 109 18.99 -10.99 -7.51
N GLY A 110 19.88 -10.93 -6.52
CA GLY A 110 21.31 -10.72 -6.64
C GLY A 110 21.70 -9.24 -6.72
N LYS A 111 20.92 -8.34 -6.14
CA LYS A 111 21.32 -6.93 -5.96
C LYS A 111 21.78 -6.75 -4.52
N GLU A 112 23.06 -6.52 -4.29
CA GLU A 112 23.55 -6.25 -2.94
C GLU A 112 23.07 -4.90 -2.43
N ALA A 113 22.46 -4.91 -1.24
CA ALA A 113 22.00 -3.70 -0.60
C ALA A 113 22.33 -3.55 0.90
N LYS A 114 22.96 -2.42 1.26
CA LYS A 114 22.98 -1.91 2.64
C LYS A 114 21.56 -1.60 3.10
N THR A 115 21.17 -2.23 4.21
CA THR A 115 19.81 -2.23 4.78
C THR A 115 19.26 -0.82 5.02
N TRP A 116 19.93 -0.01 5.85
CA TRP A 116 19.41 1.29 6.29
C TRP A 116 19.23 2.32 5.16
N PRO A 117 20.23 2.56 4.27
CA PRO A 117 20.05 3.49 3.16
C PRO A 117 18.92 3.07 2.20
N TYR A 118 18.73 1.76 2.00
CA TYR A 118 17.65 1.24 1.15
C TYR A 118 16.28 1.52 1.77
N ILE A 119 16.10 1.18 3.05
CA ILE A 119 14.85 1.39 3.77
C ILE A 119 14.48 2.88 3.80
N PHE A 120 15.45 3.74 4.13
CA PHE A 120 15.21 5.19 4.17
C PHE A 120 14.76 5.73 2.81
N ARG A 121 15.44 5.33 1.72
CA ARG A 121 15.08 5.74 0.36
C ARG A 121 13.71 5.21 -0.05
N PHE A 122 13.40 3.98 0.31
CA PHE A 122 12.08 3.40 0.09
C PHE A 122 11.00 4.22 0.80
N SER A 123 11.15 4.48 2.09
CA SER A 123 10.20 5.28 2.88
C SER A 123 10.04 6.68 2.30
N LEU A 124 11.13 7.33 1.88
CA LEU A 124 11.07 8.66 1.28
C LEU A 124 10.36 8.67 -0.08
N VAL A 125 10.64 7.70 -0.97
CA VAL A 125 9.91 7.56 -2.24
C VAL A 125 8.42 7.33 -1.96
N THR A 126 8.11 6.47 -1.00
CA THR A 126 6.72 6.23 -0.58
C THR A 126 6.06 7.52 -0.12
N PHE A 127 6.74 8.32 0.71
CA PHE A 127 6.23 9.60 1.18
C PHE A 127 5.98 10.60 0.05
N ILE A 128 6.91 10.69 -0.90
CA ILE A 128 6.81 11.60 -2.07
C ILE A 128 5.60 11.27 -2.95
N PHE A 129 5.22 10.00 -3.08
CA PHE A 129 4.04 9.61 -3.84
C PHE A 129 2.75 9.60 -3.01
N ILE A 130 2.78 9.22 -1.73
CA ILE A 130 1.57 9.10 -0.90
C ILE A 130 0.96 10.48 -0.57
N VAL A 131 1.79 11.51 -0.33
CA VAL A 131 1.33 12.84 0.08
C VAL A 131 0.47 13.48 -1.02
N PRO A 132 0.95 13.61 -2.27
CA PRO A 132 0.10 14.11 -3.35
C PRO A 132 -1.08 13.18 -3.64
N ALA A 133 -0.93 11.85 -3.53
CA ALA A 133 -2.04 10.92 -3.74
C ALA A 133 -3.17 11.14 -2.73
N THR A 134 -2.82 11.34 -1.45
CA THR A 134 -3.77 11.63 -0.37
C THR A 134 -4.41 12.99 -0.55
N ALA A 135 -3.65 14.01 -0.98
CA ALA A 135 -4.19 15.32 -1.29
C ALA A 135 -5.22 15.26 -2.44
N ILE A 136 -4.93 14.49 -3.50
CA ILE A 136 -5.84 14.26 -4.62
C ILE A 136 -7.08 13.48 -4.18
N MET A 137 -6.93 12.46 -3.32
CA MET A 137 -8.06 11.74 -2.73
C MET A 137 -8.96 12.65 -1.92
N LEU A 138 -8.38 13.51 -1.06
CA LEU A 138 -9.13 14.46 -0.25
C LEU A 138 -9.84 15.51 -1.11
N ALA A 139 -9.18 16.03 -2.14
CA ALA A 139 -9.77 16.96 -3.10
C ALA A 139 -10.91 16.29 -3.88
N GLY A 140 -10.70 15.06 -4.36
CA GLY A 140 -11.70 14.25 -5.04
C GLY A 140 -12.92 14.01 -4.15
N ALA A 141 -12.71 13.54 -2.91
CA ALA A 141 -13.78 13.31 -1.95
C ALA A 141 -14.61 14.58 -1.70
N LYS A 142 -13.97 15.73 -1.42
CA LYS A 142 -14.67 17.01 -1.21
C LYS A 142 -15.54 17.42 -2.40
N LEU A 143 -15.05 17.20 -3.62
CA LEU A 143 -15.78 17.51 -4.85
C LEU A 143 -16.92 16.49 -5.12
N THR A 144 -16.74 15.22 -4.76
CA THR A 144 -17.77 14.17 -4.87
C THR A 144 -18.95 14.45 -3.94
N PHE A 145 -18.70 14.83 -2.68
CA PHE A 145 -19.76 15.11 -1.69
C PHE A 145 -20.59 16.37 -2.02
N GLY A 146 -20.15 17.21 -2.97
CA GLY A 146 -20.82 18.47 -3.33
C GLY A 146 -21.67 18.46 -4.61
N HIS A 147 -21.75 17.35 -5.37
CA HIS A 147 -22.34 17.33 -6.71
C HIS A 147 -23.30 16.15 -6.99
N LEU A 148 -24.16 16.28 -8.01
CA LEU A 148 -25.11 15.26 -8.51
C LEU A 148 -24.42 13.93 -8.90
N ALA A 149 -25.13 12.80 -8.72
CA ALA A 149 -24.61 11.42 -8.83
C ALA A 149 -23.83 11.06 -10.11
N GLN A 150 -24.11 11.71 -11.26
CA GLN A 150 -23.38 11.44 -12.51
C GLN A 150 -21.99 12.12 -12.57
N VAL A 151 -21.84 13.31 -11.98
CA VAL A 151 -20.55 14.02 -11.88
C VAL A 151 -19.63 13.28 -10.90
N GLN A 152 -20.20 12.63 -9.89
CA GLN A 152 -19.49 11.82 -8.91
C GLN A 152 -18.77 10.63 -9.55
N LEU A 153 -19.43 9.88 -10.44
CA LEU A 153 -18.84 8.70 -11.10
C LEU A 153 -17.62 9.06 -11.95
N VAL A 154 -17.72 10.12 -12.75
CA VAL A 154 -16.60 10.58 -13.60
C VAL A 154 -15.43 11.07 -12.74
N LEU A 155 -15.72 11.82 -11.67
CA LEU A 155 -14.70 12.33 -10.77
C LEU A 155 -13.99 11.19 -10.00
N ILE A 156 -14.75 10.23 -9.48
CA ILE A 156 -14.20 9.02 -8.81
C ILE A 156 -13.31 8.24 -9.78
N ALA A 157 -13.74 8.07 -11.03
CA ALA A 157 -12.95 7.39 -12.06
C ALA A 157 -11.63 8.12 -12.34
N ILE A 158 -11.66 9.45 -12.51
CA ILE A 158 -10.46 10.27 -12.73
C ILE A 158 -9.51 10.18 -11.53
N THR A 159 -10.02 10.34 -10.31
CA THR A 159 -9.23 10.21 -9.08
C THR A 159 -8.59 8.82 -8.98
N GLY A 160 -9.34 7.76 -9.27
CA GLY A 160 -8.83 6.38 -9.31
C GLY A 160 -7.71 6.18 -10.33
N ILE A 161 -7.87 6.73 -11.55
CA ILE A 161 -6.84 6.68 -12.59
C ILE A 161 -5.56 7.38 -12.13
N ILE A 162 -5.66 8.57 -11.56
CA ILE A 162 -4.48 9.32 -11.10
C ILE A 162 -3.76 8.56 -10.00
N ILE A 163 -4.48 8.01 -9.01
CA ILE A 163 -3.90 7.19 -7.94
C ILE A 163 -3.20 5.96 -8.53
N SER A 164 -3.82 5.28 -9.50
CA SER A 164 -3.21 4.14 -10.18
C SER A 164 -1.91 4.51 -10.90
N ILE A 165 -1.86 5.68 -11.54
CA ILE A 165 -0.65 6.21 -12.18
C ILE A 165 0.44 6.50 -11.14
N MET A 166 0.08 7.09 -10.01
CA MET A 166 1.03 7.38 -8.93
C MET A 166 1.60 6.10 -8.31
N ILE A 167 0.74 5.11 -8.02
CA ILE A 167 1.16 3.80 -7.54
C ILE A 167 2.08 3.11 -8.56
N HIS A 168 1.75 3.22 -9.86
CA HIS A 168 2.60 2.69 -10.93
C HIS A 168 4.02 3.28 -10.85
N PHE A 169 4.16 4.61 -10.84
CA PHE A 169 5.48 5.25 -10.80
C PHE A 169 6.22 4.96 -9.49
N MET A 170 5.51 4.90 -8.37
CA MET A 170 6.05 4.53 -7.07
C MET A 170 6.69 3.13 -7.10
N LEU A 171 5.95 2.13 -7.62
CA LEU A 171 6.42 0.75 -7.74
C LEU A 171 7.65 0.64 -8.67
N VAL A 172 7.65 1.34 -9.80
CA VAL A 172 8.80 1.38 -10.72
C VAL A 172 10.02 2.03 -10.03
N SER A 173 9.82 3.15 -9.33
CA SER A 173 10.88 3.83 -8.56
C SER A 173 11.51 2.92 -7.50
N TYR A 174 10.73 2.06 -6.83
CA TYR A 174 11.29 1.08 -5.88
C TYR A 174 12.28 0.12 -6.54
N THR A 175 12.00 -0.33 -7.77
CA THR A 175 12.94 -1.20 -8.51
C THR A 175 14.24 -0.46 -8.89
N CYS A 176 14.16 0.88 -8.99
CA CYS A 176 15.24 1.77 -9.41
C CYS A 176 16.23 2.09 -8.30
N ILE A 177 15.87 1.91 -7.03
CA ILE A 177 16.73 2.21 -5.88
C ILE A 177 18.08 1.49 -6.03
N THR A 178 19.15 2.28 -6.11
CA THR A 178 20.55 1.83 -6.09
C THR A 178 21.23 2.30 -4.81
N ILE A 179 22.45 1.84 -4.53
CA ILE A 179 23.21 2.16 -3.29
C ILE A 179 24.52 2.89 -3.56
N LYS A 180 24.82 3.19 -4.83
CA LYS A 180 26.14 3.65 -5.25
C LYS A 180 26.46 5.12 -4.92
N THR A 181 25.49 5.96 -4.55
CA THR A 181 25.69 7.41 -4.40
C THR A 181 25.06 7.97 -3.10
N GLY A 182 25.42 9.22 -2.74
CA GLY A 182 24.91 9.93 -1.56
C GLY A 182 23.38 10.12 -1.55
N ILE A 183 22.79 10.49 -0.42
CA ILE A 183 21.33 10.40 -0.17
C ILE A 183 20.51 11.23 -1.18
N VAL A 184 20.71 12.56 -1.24
CA VAL A 184 19.84 13.48 -2.00
C VAL A 184 19.96 13.33 -3.54
N PRO A 185 21.16 13.30 -4.14
CA PRO A 185 21.30 13.16 -5.59
C PRO A 185 20.73 11.84 -6.10
N ASP A 186 20.82 10.78 -5.29
CA ASP A 186 20.34 9.44 -5.68
C ASP A 186 18.81 9.34 -5.63
N ILE A 187 18.13 10.08 -4.75
CA ILE A 187 16.65 10.10 -4.70
C ILE A 187 16.09 10.76 -5.96
N MET A 188 16.58 11.96 -6.32
CA MET A 188 16.11 12.63 -7.54
C MET A 188 16.41 11.80 -8.79
N HIS A 189 17.59 11.19 -8.84
CA HIS A 189 17.95 10.27 -9.91
C HIS A 189 17.08 9.00 -9.91
N THR A 190 16.72 8.44 -8.75
CA THR A 190 15.81 7.29 -8.63
C THR A 190 14.40 7.62 -9.10
N LEU A 191 13.88 8.79 -8.73
CA LEU A 191 12.58 9.28 -9.17
C LEU A 191 12.59 9.57 -10.67
N GLY A 192 13.59 10.31 -11.16
CA GLY A 192 13.76 10.61 -12.58
C GLY A 192 13.88 9.34 -13.44
N LYS A 193 14.69 8.36 -13.00
CA LYS A 193 14.76 7.04 -13.65
C LYS A 193 13.45 6.27 -13.54
N GLY A 194 12.77 6.34 -12.40
CA GLY A 194 11.46 5.70 -12.20
C GLY A 194 10.42 6.23 -13.20
N VAL A 195 10.30 7.55 -13.32
CA VAL A 195 9.42 8.22 -14.28
C VAL A 195 9.81 7.88 -15.72
N TYR A 196 11.09 7.98 -16.06
CA TYR A 196 11.60 7.66 -17.39
C TYR A 196 11.31 6.21 -17.81
N LEU A 197 11.55 5.25 -16.91
CA LEU A 197 11.31 3.84 -17.21
C LEU A 197 9.83 3.50 -17.21
N GLY A 198 9.05 4.09 -16.30
CA GLY A 198 7.60 3.91 -16.25
C GLY A 198 6.94 4.36 -17.54
N SER A 199 7.35 5.52 -18.07
CA SER A 199 6.85 6.02 -19.35
C SER A 199 7.38 5.22 -20.55
N ARG A 200 8.70 4.96 -20.62
CA ARG A 200 9.32 4.26 -21.76
C ARG A 200 8.86 2.79 -21.90
N TYR A 201 8.59 2.11 -20.78
CA TYR A 201 8.21 0.69 -20.76
C TYR A 201 6.79 0.46 -20.23
N LEU A 202 5.91 1.46 -20.36
CA LEU A 202 4.55 1.43 -19.85
C LEU A 202 3.80 0.16 -20.25
N ALA A 203 3.83 -0.21 -21.54
CA ALA A 203 3.15 -1.39 -22.05
C ALA A 203 3.60 -2.70 -21.36
N GLY A 204 4.90 -2.82 -21.05
CA GLY A 204 5.44 -4.00 -20.38
C GLY A 204 5.03 -4.12 -18.92
N TYR A 205 4.93 -2.98 -18.22
CA TYR A 205 4.39 -2.93 -16.87
C TYR A 205 2.87 -3.13 -16.86
N LEU A 206 2.14 -2.58 -17.84
CA LEU A 206 0.70 -2.75 -17.98
C LEU A 206 0.31 -4.22 -18.15
N VAL A 207 1.06 -4.98 -18.95
CA VAL A 207 0.90 -6.44 -19.06
C VAL A 207 1.14 -7.13 -17.71
N ALA A 208 2.09 -6.66 -16.90
CA ALA A 208 2.33 -7.21 -15.58
C ALA A 208 1.18 -6.94 -14.60
N TYR A 209 0.59 -5.73 -14.64
CA TYR A 209 -0.58 -5.39 -13.83
C TYR A 209 -1.83 -6.15 -14.30
N LEU A 210 -2.03 -6.33 -15.60
CA LEU A 210 -3.10 -7.17 -16.13
C LEU A 210 -2.94 -8.62 -15.68
N PHE A 211 -1.72 -9.16 -15.69
CA PHE A 211 -1.43 -10.49 -15.17
C PHE A 211 -1.71 -10.59 -13.66
N LEU A 212 -1.32 -9.58 -12.87
CA LEU A 212 -1.64 -9.52 -11.45
C LEU A 212 -3.16 -9.48 -11.22
N GLY A 213 -3.88 -8.64 -11.97
CA GLY A 213 -5.34 -8.53 -11.89
C GLY A 213 -6.04 -9.85 -12.24
N LEU A 214 -5.58 -10.53 -13.29
CA LEU A 214 -6.07 -11.87 -13.66
C LEU A 214 -5.82 -12.87 -12.52
N LEU A 215 -4.64 -12.83 -11.90
CA LEU A 215 -4.29 -13.74 -10.82
C LEU A 215 -5.13 -13.50 -9.56
N LEU A 216 -5.40 -12.23 -9.23
CA LEU A 216 -6.33 -11.86 -8.16
C LEU A 216 -7.77 -12.27 -8.46
N PHE A 217 -8.23 -12.13 -9.70
CA PHE A 217 -9.54 -12.61 -10.13
C PHE A 217 -9.65 -14.14 -9.99
N LEU A 218 -8.61 -14.89 -10.36
CA LEU A 218 -8.58 -16.33 -10.17
C LEU A 218 -8.58 -16.71 -8.67
N ILE A 219 -7.84 -15.96 -7.85
CA ILE A 219 -7.87 -16.14 -6.39
C ILE A 219 -9.28 -15.93 -5.85
N ASP A 220 -9.98 -14.88 -6.27
CA ASP A 220 -11.35 -14.61 -5.81
C ASP A 220 -12.30 -15.78 -6.11
N ASN A 221 -12.23 -16.35 -7.32
CA ASN A 221 -13.00 -17.54 -7.68
C ASN A 221 -12.68 -18.73 -6.77
N VAL A 222 -11.40 -18.97 -6.46
CA VAL A 222 -10.97 -20.02 -5.54
C VAL A 222 -11.46 -19.75 -4.12
N LEU A 223 -11.41 -18.49 -3.66
CA LEU A 223 -11.90 -18.10 -2.35
C LEU A 223 -13.41 -18.30 -2.24
N ASN A 224 -14.20 -17.97 -3.25
CA ASN A 224 -15.64 -18.21 -3.25
C ASN A 224 -15.99 -19.69 -3.08
N ILE A 225 -15.19 -20.60 -3.66
CA ILE A 225 -15.32 -22.05 -3.43
C ILE A 225 -15.06 -22.37 -1.95
N PHE A 226 -13.96 -21.88 -1.36
CA PHE A 226 -13.67 -22.11 0.06
C PHE A 226 -14.68 -21.44 1.01
N GLY A 227 -15.21 -20.27 0.66
CA GLY A 227 -16.21 -19.53 1.42
C GLY A 227 -17.56 -20.23 1.47
N SER A 228 -17.92 -20.97 0.43
CA SER A 228 -19.10 -21.84 0.45
C SER A 228 -18.96 -23.02 1.43
N LEU A 229 -17.73 -23.39 1.81
CA LEU A 229 -17.46 -24.47 2.76
C LEU A 229 -17.36 -23.95 4.20
N ASN A 230 -16.55 -22.91 4.43
CA ASN A 230 -16.32 -22.36 5.78
C ASN A 230 -15.69 -20.95 5.71
N SER A 231 -16.19 -20.02 6.54
CA SER A 231 -15.66 -18.65 6.65
C SER A 231 -14.21 -18.58 7.16
N TYR A 232 -13.78 -19.49 8.03
CA TYR A 232 -12.39 -19.58 8.48
C TYR A 232 -11.47 -20.09 7.37
N LEU A 233 -11.92 -21.06 6.57
CA LEU A 233 -11.14 -21.54 5.41
C LEU A 233 -11.01 -20.46 4.34
N TYR A 234 -12.07 -19.68 4.10
CA TYR A 234 -12.03 -18.50 3.24
C TYR A 234 -10.95 -17.52 3.68
N LEU A 235 -10.94 -17.16 4.98
CA LEU A 235 -10.03 -16.17 5.52
C LEU A 235 -8.57 -16.64 5.49
N ILE A 236 -8.30 -17.89 5.92
CA ILE A 236 -6.95 -18.48 5.88
C ILE A 236 -6.44 -18.60 4.44
N SER A 237 -7.29 -19.09 3.53
CA SER A 237 -6.92 -19.23 2.11
C SER A 237 -6.68 -17.85 1.47
N GLY A 238 -7.47 -16.85 1.84
CA GLY A 238 -7.31 -15.47 1.38
C GLY A 238 -5.96 -14.90 1.77
N ILE A 239 -5.56 -15.04 3.03
CA ILE A 239 -4.24 -14.64 3.52
C ILE A 239 -3.15 -15.36 2.71
N ILE A 240 -3.20 -16.69 2.61
CA ILE A 240 -2.15 -17.46 1.93
C ILE A 240 -2.01 -17.02 0.46
N LEU A 241 -3.12 -16.94 -0.28
CA LEU A 241 -3.12 -16.65 -1.71
C LEU A 241 -2.73 -15.20 -2.01
N VAL A 242 -3.27 -14.23 -1.27
CA VAL A 242 -3.02 -12.80 -1.50
C VAL A 242 -1.57 -12.44 -1.16
N PHE A 243 -1.07 -12.82 0.01
CA PHE A 243 0.30 -12.47 0.41
C PHE A 243 1.36 -13.18 -0.43
N THR A 244 1.09 -14.43 -0.85
CA THR A 244 1.96 -15.14 -1.81
C THR A 244 2.03 -14.40 -3.15
N THR A 245 0.90 -13.88 -3.62
CA THR A 245 0.82 -13.12 -4.88
C THR A 245 1.58 -11.80 -4.79
N ILE A 246 1.46 -11.08 -3.67
CA ILE A 246 2.22 -9.85 -3.41
C ILE A 246 3.73 -10.13 -3.43
N ALA A 247 4.17 -11.18 -2.73
CA ALA A 247 5.58 -11.58 -2.70
C ALA A 247 6.10 -11.95 -4.10
N PHE A 248 5.33 -12.72 -4.89
CA PHE A 248 5.66 -13.06 -6.27
C PHE A 248 5.78 -11.82 -7.14
N PHE A 249 4.81 -10.90 -7.05
CA PHE A 249 4.77 -9.68 -7.85
C PHE A 249 5.97 -8.76 -7.56
N ARG A 250 6.38 -8.66 -6.29
CA ARG A 250 7.59 -7.93 -5.87
C ARG A 250 8.84 -8.48 -6.56
N ILE A 251 9.01 -9.81 -6.57
CA ILE A 251 10.13 -10.47 -7.27
C ILE A 251 10.08 -10.18 -8.77
N TYR A 252 8.90 -10.31 -9.38
CA TYR A 252 8.71 -10.08 -10.80
C TYR A 252 9.14 -8.66 -11.21
N LEU A 253 8.70 -7.63 -10.49
CA LEU A 253 9.04 -6.23 -10.80
C LEU A 253 10.56 -5.99 -10.76
N ILE A 254 11.25 -6.54 -9.75
CA ILE A 254 12.69 -6.40 -9.59
C ILE A 254 13.44 -7.08 -10.75
N GLN A 255 12.97 -8.26 -11.19
CA GLN A 255 13.54 -8.98 -12.34
C GLN A 255 13.23 -8.31 -13.67
N PHE A 256 12.03 -7.75 -13.83
CA PHE A 256 11.64 -7.04 -15.04
C PHE A 256 12.60 -5.90 -15.34
N LYS A 257 12.92 -5.10 -14.31
CA LYS A 257 13.95 -4.06 -14.38
C LYS A 257 15.33 -4.63 -14.76
N LYS A 258 15.76 -5.72 -14.12
CA LYS A 258 17.05 -6.37 -14.42
C LYS A 258 17.14 -6.80 -15.89
N ASN A 259 16.05 -7.28 -16.47
CA ASN A 259 16.00 -7.73 -17.85
C ASN A 259 15.93 -6.60 -18.87
N ILE A 260 15.34 -5.45 -18.52
CA ILE A 260 15.37 -4.24 -19.35
C ILE A 260 16.79 -3.67 -19.46
N PHE A 261 17.54 -3.68 -18.36
CA PHE A 261 18.91 -3.12 -18.31
C PHE A 261 20.02 -4.11 -18.69
N ARG A 262 19.67 -5.30 -19.17
CA ARG A 262 20.63 -6.30 -19.66
C ARG A 262 21.01 -6.07 -21.14
N ILE A 263 21.06 -4.80 -21.55
CA ILE A 263 21.67 -4.32 -22.79
C ILE A 263 23.06 -3.82 -22.43
#